data_AF-A0A3M9Z568-F1
#
_entry.id   AF-A0A3M9Z568-F1
#
_cell.length_a   1.000
_cell.length_b   1.000
_cell.length_c   1.000
_cell.angle_alpha   90.00
_cell.angle_beta   90.00
_cell.angle_gamma   90.00
#
_symmetry.space_group_name_H-M   'P 1'
#
loop_
_entity.id
_entity.type
_entity.pdbx_description
1 polymer ?
#
loop_
_entity_poly.entity_id
_entity_poly.type
_entity_poly.pdbx_seq_one_letter_code
_entity_poly.pdbx_strand_id
1 'polypeptide(L)'
;MSASNPLSQNFLLLWRLSKVSRLGNRSPEQGLTIMECLVAILLIGLTVAMVTPPLLIATATRVQNRRAEQAIQLAQDEIDRINTLVQQGNHESQRLPAVVNAANLKTVGPPTGLANQLKTTRRDGAACPPGSPFNGASRYTNQQIPVNQAIPIDVDGDCRPEFFMQIFRTRGTLLQAELDEPPNEQRPARFEVGIRVYSYPLAQPNLGALNPQPEPAPLLISDRQSRKQSENPMVVVYKQMIWGEQADVVCESVSKSIDTCPQ
;
A
#
# COMPACT_ATOMS: atom_id res chain seq x y z
N MET A 1 -3.17 9.74 -34.43
CA MET A 1 -3.80 10.95 -33.86
C MET A 1 -2.90 11.47 -32.76
N SER A 2 -2.49 12.74 -32.82
CA SER A 2 -1.56 13.35 -31.86
C SER A 2 -2.34 14.26 -30.92
N ALA A 3 -2.21 14.06 -29.60
CA ALA A 3 -2.86 14.88 -28.59
C ALA A 3 -1.80 15.72 -27.85
N SER A 4 -1.78 17.02 -28.15
CA SER A 4 -0.89 18.01 -27.54
C SER A 4 -1.41 18.49 -26.18
N ASN A 5 -0.56 18.44 -25.15
CA ASN A 5 -0.87 18.98 -23.82
C ASN A 5 -1.04 20.52 -23.84
N PRO A 6 -2.12 21.07 -23.28
CA PRO A 6 -2.20 22.49 -22.93
C PRO A 6 -1.79 22.76 -21.47
N LEU A 7 -1.68 24.05 -21.12
CA LEU A 7 -1.59 24.59 -19.74
C LEU A 7 -0.23 24.56 -19.02
N SER A 8 0.84 24.92 -19.74
CA SER A 8 2.05 25.55 -19.13
C SER A 8 2.02 27.07 -19.35
N GLN A 9 1.13 27.79 -18.64
CA GLN A 9 0.89 29.23 -18.89
C GLN A 9 0.57 30.12 -17.66
N ASN A 10 0.93 29.74 -16.42
CA ASN A 10 0.60 30.54 -15.22
C ASN A 10 1.75 30.78 -14.22
N PHE A 11 2.96 31.11 -14.70
CA PHE A 11 4.11 31.41 -13.81
C PHE A 11 4.93 32.66 -14.19
N LEU A 12 4.36 33.64 -14.89
CA LEU A 12 5.12 34.75 -15.50
C LEU A 12 4.70 36.18 -15.11
N LEU A 13 3.96 36.39 -14.01
CA LEU A 13 3.41 37.72 -13.64
C LEU A 13 3.59 38.20 -12.19
N LEU A 14 4.64 37.75 -11.48
CA LEU A 14 5.01 38.31 -10.15
C LEU A 14 6.49 38.69 -10.00
N TRP A 15 7.14 39.16 -11.08
CA TRP A 15 8.50 39.72 -11.06
C TRP A 15 8.56 41.15 -11.62
N ARG A 16 7.71 42.04 -11.09
CA ARG A 16 7.84 43.49 -11.31
C ARG A 16 7.70 44.28 -10.01
N LEU A 17 8.68 45.17 -9.81
CA LEU A 17 8.75 46.31 -8.87
C LEU A 17 9.49 46.13 -7.54
N SER A 18 10.77 45.76 -7.61
CA SER A 18 11.79 46.28 -6.69
C SER A 18 12.46 47.52 -7.31
N LYS A 19 11.89 48.71 -7.09
CA LYS A 19 12.57 49.98 -7.40
C LYS A 19 13.75 50.16 -6.45
N VAL A 20 14.96 49.90 -6.93
CA VAL A 20 16.21 50.15 -6.19
C VAL A 20 16.47 51.67 -6.18
N SER A 21 16.22 52.31 -5.03
CA SER A 21 16.57 53.70 -4.78
C SER A 21 18.09 53.85 -4.66
N ARG A 22 18.76 54.24 -5.75
CA ARG A 22 20.16 54.70 -5.69
C ARG A 22 20.20 56.18 -5.34
N LEU A 23 20.58 56.48 -4.10
CA LEU A 23 21.12 57.78 -3.69
C LEU A 23 22.52 57.50 -3.12
N GLY A 24 23.54 58.08 -3.73
CA GLY A 24 24.94 57.78 -3.41
C GLY A 24 25.61 58.88 -2.60
N ASN A 25 26.71 58.52 -1.94
CA ASN A 25 27.88 59.40 -1.85
C ASN A 25 29.16 58.60 -1.54
N ARG A 26 30.32 59.21 -1.82
CA ARG A 26 31.68 58.75 -1.39
C ARG A 26 32.04 59.48 -0.08
N SER A 27 32.94 59.04 0.79
CA SER A 27 33.90 57.89 0.81
C SER A 27 33.91 57.30 2.26
N PRO A 28 34.57 56.17 2.62
CA PRO A 28 35.96 55.79 2.29
C PRO A 28 36.15 54.31 1.87
N GLU A 29 37.40 53.91 1.62
CA GLU A 29 37.77 52.48 1.54
C GLU A 29 37.77 51.86 2.94
N GLN A 30 36.56 51.61 3.43
CA GLN A 30 36.31 50.91 4.68
C GLN A 30 36.39 49.41 4.37
N GLY A 31 37.62 48.86 4.45
CA GLY A 31 37.88 47.46 4.15
C GLY A 31 36.95 46.54 4.93
N LEU A 32 36.33 45.58 4.23
CA LEU A 32 35.43 44.55 4.75
C LEU A 32 35.94 44.04 6.10
N THR A 33 35.34 44.49 7.19
CA THR A 33 35.85 44.17 8.52
C THR A 33 35.56 42.70 8.79
N ILE A 34 36.54 41.97 9.33
CA ILE A 34 36.42 40.54 9.63
C ILE A 34 35.19 40.27 10.54
N MET A 35 34.83 41.24 11.38
CA MET A 35 33.61 41.22 12.21
C MET A 35 32.31 41.20 11.40
N GLU A 36 32.20 41.98 10.33
CA GLU A 36 31.00 42.00 9.47
C GLU A 36 30.79 40.63 8.78
N CYS A 37 31.88 40.05 8.27
CA CYS A 37 31.86 38.70 7.70
C CYS A 37 31.46 37.63 8.74
N LEU A 38 31.99 37.73 9.98
CA LEU A 38 31.65 36.82 11.08
C LEU A 38 30.16 36.92 11.45
N VAL A 39 29.62 38.14 11.58
CA VAL A 39 28.19 38.37 11.87
C VAL A 39 27.31 37.87 10.71
N ALA A 40 27.71 38.08 9.45
CA ALA A 40 26.99 37.58 8.29
C ALA A 40 26.89 36.04 8.30
N ILE A 41 28.00 35.33 8.56
CA ILE A 41 28.02 33.86 8.66
C ILE A 41 27.12 33.38 9.81
N LEU A 42 27.13 34.07 10.97
CA LEU A 42 26.29 33.74 12.11
C LEU A 42 24.80 33.90 11.78
N LEU A 43 24.41 35.00 11.13
CA LEU A 43 23.02 35.23 10.70
C LEU A 43 22.55 34.25 9.62
N ILE A 44 23.42 33.87 8.68
CA ILE A 44 23.13 32.82 7.68
C ILE A 44 22.96 31.46 8.39
N GLY A 45 23.83 31.13 9.33
CA GLY A 45 23.72 29.89 10.12
C GLY A 45 22.41 29.81 10.90
N LEU A 46 22.03 30.90 11.58
CA LEU A 46 20.77 30.98 12.34
C LEU A 46 19.54 30.88 11.45
N THR A 47 19.51 31.57 10.31
CA THR A 47 18.37 31.53 9.37
C THR A 47 18.22 30.15 8.73
N VAL A 48 19.32 29.50 8.33
CA VAL A 48 19.29 28.11 7.82
C VAL A 48 18.82 27.14 8.92
N ALA A 49 19.29 27.29 10.16
CA ALA A 49 18.85 26.46 11.29
C ALA A 49 17.35 26.59 11.60
N MET A 50 16.76 27.77 11.39
CA MET A 50 15.32 27.99 11.56
C MET A 50 14.47 27.45 10.39
N VAL A 51 14.98 27.49 9.15
CA VAL A 51 14.24 27.05 7.96
C VAL A 51 14.31 25.53 7.74
N THR A 52 15.36 24.85 8.23
CA THR A 52 15.57 23.41 8.00
C THR A 52 14.49 22.49 8.62
N PRO A 53 14.06 22.65 9.89
CA PRO A 53 13.13 21.70 10.51
C PRO A 53 11.75 21.59 9.81
N PRO A 54 11.08 22.69 9.42
CA PRO A 54 9.84 22.61 8.65
C PRO A 54 9.98 21.88 7.30
N LEU A 55 11.11 22.08 6.60
CA LEU A 55 11.39 21.40 5.33
C LEU A 55 11.55 19.88 5.53
N LEU A 56 12.28 19.46 6.57
CA LEU A 56 12.45 18.04 6.89
C LEU A 56 11.10 17.37 7.18
N ILE A 57 10.24 17.99 8.00
CA ILE A 57 8.89 17.48 8.31
C ILE A 57 8.04 17.37 7.03
N ALA A 58 8.07 18.38 6.15
CA ALA A 58 7.33 18.38 4.89
C ALA A 58 7.81 17.31 3.89
N THR A 59 9.12 17.01 3.85
CA THR A 59 9.63 15.91 3.00
C THR A 59 9.24 14.54 3.57
N ALA A 60 9.30 14.36 4.89
CA ALA A 60 8.96 13.10 5.54
C ALA A 60 7.49 12.71 5.35
N THR A 61 6.55 13.65 5.53
CA THR A 61 5.11 13.39 5.30
C THR A 61 4.84 13.04 3.83
N ARG A 62 5.51 13.68 2.87
CA ARG A 62 5.38 13.35 1.45
C ARG A 62 5.85 11.93 1.11
N VAL A 63 6.93 11.45 1.73
CA VAL A 63 7.41 10.08 1.55
C VAL A 63 6.47 9.06 2.18
N GLN A 64 5.94 9.35 3.38
CA GLN A 64 4.96 8.49 4.04
C GLN A 64 3.64 8.39 3.25
N ASN A 65 3.11 9.51 2.76
CA ASN A 65 1.90 9.53 1.94
C ASN A 65 2.08 8.69 0.66
N ARG A 66 3.21 8.83 -0.04
CA ARG A 66 3.52 8.00 -1.22
C ARG A 66 3.54 6.50 -0.92
N ARG A 67 4.13 6.09 0.21
CA ARG A 67 4.13 4.68 0.63
C ARG A 67 2.74 4.18 1.00
N ALA A 68 1.90 5.03 1.59
CA ALA A 68 0.50 4.70 1.86
C ALA A 68 -0.32 4.57 0.57
N GLU A 69 -0.15 5.50 -0.38
CA GLU A 69 -0.76 5.44 -1.73
C GLU A 69 -0.37 4.14 -2.46
N GLN A 70 0.92 3.78 -2.45
CA GLN A 70 1.43 2.51 -3.01
C GLN A 70 0.79 1.30 -2.33
N ALA A 71 0.71 1.26 -1.00
CA ALA A 71 0.09 0.16 -0.28
C ALA A 71 -1.41 0.02 -0.59
N ILE A 72 -2.13 1.14 -0.83
CA ILE A 72 -3.53 1.14 -1.26
C ILE A 72 -3.64 0.58 -2.69
N GLN A 73 -2.78 1.02 -3.61
CA GLN A 73 -2.76 0.53 -4.99
C GLN A 73 -2.46 -0.97 -5.05
N LEU A 74 -1.53 -1.49 -4.23
CA LEU A 74 -1.23 -2.92 -4.14
C LEU A 74 -2.43 -3.74 -3.63
N ALA A 75 -3.18 -3.23 -2.65
CA ALA A 75 -4.38 -3.89 -2.16
C ALA A 75 -5.53 -3.86 -3.19
N GLN A 76 -5.65 -2.78 -3.96
CA GLN A 76 -6.65 -2.64 -5.03
C GLN A 76 -6.33 -3.54 -6.22
N ASP A 77 -5.08 -3.58 -6.69
CA ASP A 77 -4.60 -4.52 -7.73
C ASP A 77 -4.95 -5.98 -7.38
N GLU A 78 -4.70 -6.39 -6.14
CA GLU A 78 -5.01 -7.74 -5.69
C GLU A 78 -6.53 -8.01 -5.62
N ILE A 79 -7.32 -7.01 -5.22
CA ILE A 79 -8.79 -7.08 -5.26
C ILE A 79 -9.30 -7.25 -6.68
N ASP A 80 -8.78 -6.46 -7.62
CA ASP A 80 -9.26 -6.43 -9.00
C ASP A 80 -8.80 -7.68 -9.76
N ARG A 81 -7.61 -8.23 -9.43
CA ARG A 81 -7.17 -9.57 -9.85
C ARG A 81 -8.16 -10.65 -9.40
N ILE A 82 -8.52 -10.69 -8.12
CA ILE A 82 -9.46 -11.69 -7.59
C ILE A 82 -10.83 -11.50 -8.23
N ASN A 83 -11.32 -10.26 -8.31
CA ASN A 83 -12.59 -9.94 -8.96
C ASN A 83 -12.63 -10.39 -10.42
N THR A 84 -11.54 -10.22 -11.16
CA THR A 84 -11.41 -10.69 -12.56
C THR A 84 -11.51 -12.21 -12.65
N LEU A 85 -10.81 -12.96 -11.79
CA LEU A 85 -10.91 -14.44 -11.74
C LEU A 85 -12.32 -14.93 -11.39
N VAL A 86 -12.98 -14.24 -10.46
CA VAL A 86 -14.36 -14.53 -10.04
C VAL A 86 -15.32 -14.28 -11.20
N GLN A 87 -15.26 -13.11 -11.84
CA GLN A 87 -16.09 -12.77 -13.01
C GLN A 87 -15.87 -13.70 -14.21
N GLN A 88 -14.65 -14.21 -14.40
CA GLN A 88 -14.34 -15.21 -15.45
C GLN A 88 -14.85 -16.63 -15.14
N GLY A 89 -15.42 -16.89 -13.95
CA GLY A 89 -15.86 -18.23 -13.55
C GLY A 89 -14.73 -19.23 -13.28
N ASN A 90 -13.47 -18.80 -13.38
CA ASN A 90 -12.24 -19.60 -13.25
C ASN A 90 -11.58 -19.38 -11.88
N HIS A 91 -12.39 -19.53 -10.83
CA HIS A 91 -12.00 -19.31 -9.43
C HIS A 91 -12.10 -20.60 -8.61
N GLU A 92 -11.48 -21.65 -9.15
CA GLU A 92 -11.14 -22.89 -8.43
C GLU A 92 -10.60 -22.57 -7.03
N SER A 93 -10.92 -23.39 -6.03
CA SER A 93 -10.57 -23.09 -4.63
C SER A 93 -9.06 -22.92 -4.37
N GLN A 94 -8.19 -23.47 -5.24
CA GLN A 94 -6.72 -23.32 -5.20
C GLN A 94 -6.18 -21.97 -5.76
N ARG A 95 -6.98 -21.26 -6.58
CA ARG A 95 -6.62 -19.96 -7.18
C ARG A 95 -7.15 -18.77 -6.37
N LEU A 96 -8.10 -19.05 -5.48
CA LEU A 96 -8.61 -18.10 -4.51
C LEU A 96 -7.67 -17.97 -3.30
N PRO A 97 -7.76 -16.87 -2.53
CA PRO A 97 -7.07 -16.74 -1.25
C PRO A 97 -7.41 -17.88 -0.28
N ALA A 98 -6.55 -18.09 0.72
CA ALA A 98 -6.79 -19.15 1.70
C ALA A 98 -8.01 -18.88 2.58
N VAL A 99 -8.78 -19.94 2.82
CA VAL A 99 -9.99 -19.91 3.64
C VAL A 99 -9.63 -19.77 5.12
N VAL A 100 -10.33 -18.86 5.80
CA VAL A 100 -10.39 -18.79 7.26
C VAL A 100 -11.67 -19.43 7.78
N ASN A 101 -11.54 -20.24 8.83
CA ASN A 101 -12.66 -20.75 9.63
C ASN A 101 -13.13 -19.70 10.65
N ALA A 102 -13.21 -18.43 10.23
CA ALA A 102 -13.62 -17.30 11.05
C ALA A 102 -14.95 -16.73 10.52
N ALA A 103 -15.92 -16.52 11.41
CA ALA A 103 -17.19 -15.87 11.07
C ALA A 103 -17.03 -14.36 10.74
N ASN A 104 -15.87 -13.78 11.04
CA ASN A 104 -15.57 -12.37 10.80
C ASN A 104 -14.09 -12.22 10.39
N LEU A 105 -13.83 -11.60 9.25
CA LEU A 105 -12.46 -11.39 8.74
C LEU A 105 -11.57 -10.53 9.65
N LYS A 106 -12.16 -9.73 10.55
CA LYS A 106 -11.42 -8.90 11.52
C LYS A 106 -10.77 -9.72 12.63
N THR A 107 -11.26 -10.92 12.94
CA THR A 107 -10.68 -11.78 14.00
C THR A 107 -9.54 -12.67 13.51
N VAL A 108 -9.23 -12.64 12.20
CA VAL A 108 -8.11 -13.36 11.62
C VAL A 108 -6.80 -12.78 12.13
N GLY A 109 -5.94 -13.62 12.72
CA GLY A 109 -4.64 -13.19 13.24
C GLY A 109 -3.71 -12.63 12.15
N PRO A 110 -2.65 -11.91 12.54
CA PRO A 110 -1.62 -11.42 11.62
C PRO A 110 -0.76 -12.56 11.05
N PRO A 111 0.06 -12.30 10.01
CA PRO A 111 1.02 -13.29 9.53
C PRO A 111 2.08 -13.60 10.59
N THR A 112 2.37 -14.89 10.75
CA THR A 112 3.44 -15.43 11.61
C THR A 112 4.72 -15.74 10.82
N GLY A 113 4.70 -15.58 9.50
CA GLY A 113 5.85 -15.80 8.63
C GLY A 113 5.64 -15.22 7.22
N LEU A 114 6.63 -15.41 6.36
CA LEU A 114 6.59 -15.01 4.96
C LEU A 114 6.55 -16.24 4.06
N ALA A 115 5.84 -16.14 2.94
CA ALA A 115 5.91 -17.13 1.89
C ALA A 115 7.29 -17.09 1.21
N ASN A 116 7.80 -18.25 0.77
CA ASN A 116 9.01 -18.33 -0.07
C ASN A 116 8.71 -17.96 -1.54
N GLN A 117 7.96 -16.87 -1.74
CA GLN A 117 7.54 -16.37 -3.04
C GLN A 117 7.54 -14.84 -3.03
N LEU A 118 8.07 -14.19 -4.07
CA LEU A 118 8.14 -12.73 -4.20
C LEU A 118 7.18 -12.24 -5.30
N LYS A 119 6.27 -11.30 -4.97
CA LYS A 119 5.52 -10.52 -5.98
C LYS A 119 6.39 -9.31 -6.33
N THR A 120 6.99 -9.32 -7.52
CA THR A 120 7.90 -8.24 -7.98
C THR A 120 7.42 -7.64 -9.30
N THR A 121 7.59 -6.32 -9.47
CA THR A 121 7.35 -5.62 -10.74
C THR A 121 8.42 -5.91 -11.80
N ARG A 122 9.54 -6.52 -11.40
CA ARG A 122 10.70 -6.83 -12.24
C ARG A 122 10.34 -7.69 -13.45
N ARG A 123 10.37 -7.10 -14.66
CA ARG A 123 9.89 -7.71 -15.91
C ARG A 123 10.71 -8.89 -16.45
N ASP A 124 11.99 -9.00 -16.10
CA ASP A 124 12.97 -9.87 -16.78
C ASP A 124 12.82 -11.39 -16.54
N GLY A 125 11.84 -11.83 -15.75
CA GLY A 125 11.67 -13.24 -15.38
C GLY A 125 12.73 -13.78 -14.41
N ALA A 126 13.83 -13.07 -14.19
CA ALA A 126 14.98 -13.56 -13.43
C ALA A 126 14.64 -13.77 -11.95
N ALA A 127 15.33 -14.74 -11.36
CA ALA A 127 15.40 -14.91 -9.91
C ALA A 127 16.29 -13.82 -9.30
N CYS A 128 16.04 -13.51 -8.03
CA CYS A 128 16.82 -12.50 -7.32
C CYS A 128 18.28 -12.96 -7.09
N PRO A 129 19.27 -12.04 -7.20
CA PRO A 129 20.67 -12.39 -7.20
C PRO A 129 21.15 -12.94 -5.85
N PRO A 130 22.25 -13.72 -5.81
CA PRO A 130 22.89 -14.14 -4.57
C PRO A 130 23.18 -12.95 -3.64
N GLY A 131 22.84 -13.10 -2.36
CA GLY A 131 22.97 -12.03 -1.35
C GLY A 131 21.75 -11.10 -1.23
N SER A 132 20.73 -11.24 -2.07
CA SER A 132 19.40 -10.65 -1.80
C SER A 132 18.66 -11.41 -0.68
N PRO A 133 17.77 -10.76 0.09
CA PRO A 133 16.99 -11.43 1.14
C PRO A 133 16.03 -12.52 0.61
N PHE A 134 15.74 -12.51 -0.70
CA PHE A 134 14.89 -13.49 -1.39
C PHE A 134 15.64 -14.24 -2.51
N ASN A 135 16.94 -14.48 -2.30
CA ASN A 135 17.76 -15.31 -3.18
C ASN A 135 17.12 -16.70 -3.36
N GLY A 136 16.79 -17.08 -4.60
CA GLY A 136 16.13 -18.34 -4.92
C GLY A 136 14.63 -18.42 -4.59
N ALA A 137 13.99 -17.33 -4.13
CA ALA A 137 12.54 -17.30 -3.98
C ALA A 137 11.85 -17.38 -5.35
N SER A 138 10.78 -18.16 -5.45
CA SER A 138 9.97 -18.24 -6.66
C SER A 138 9.18 -16.94 -6.87
N ARG A 139 8.83 -16.61 -8.12
CA ARG A 139 7.87 -15.53 -8.38
C ARG A 139 6.49 -15.95 -7.85
N TYR A 140 5.73 -15.01 -7.28
CA TYR A 140 4.35 -15.26 -6.87
C TYR A 140 3.50 -15.64 -8.10
N THR A 141 2.97 -16.86 -8.12
CA THR A 141 2.24 -17.46 -9.26
C THR A 141 0.71 -17.32 -9.14
N ASN A 142 0.22 -16.44 -8.25
CA ASN A 142 -1.19 -16.33 -7.87
C ASN A 142 -1.79 -17.58 -7.20
N GLN A 143 -0.94 -18.52 -6.75
CA GLN A 143 -1.37 -19.67 -5.98
C GLN A 143 -1.79 -19.26 -4.55
N GLN A 144 -2.70 -20.04 -3.96
CA GLN A 144 -3.11 -19.92 -2.57
C GLN A 144 -1.90 -20.01 -1.63
N ILE A 145 -1.77 -19.02 -0.74
CA ILE A 145 -0.75 -18.98 0.33
C ILE A 145 -1.46 -19.14 1.69
N PRO A 146 -0.89 -19.89 2.65
CA PRO A 146 -1.49 -20.07 3.97
C PRO A 146 -1.83 -18.75 4.67
N VAL A 147 -2.96 -18.70 5.37
CA VAL A 147 -3.46 -17.48 6.05
C VAL A 147 -2.42 -16.87 7.01
N ASN A 148 -1.61 -17.69 7.66
CA ASN A 148 -0.58 -17.26 8.60
C ASN A 148 0.73 -16.83 7.91
N GLN A 149 0.79 -16.79 6.58
CA GLN A 149 1.92 -16.28 5.80
C GLN A 149 1.52 -15.01 5.04
N ALA A 150 2.50 -14.16 4.77
CA ALA A 150 2.35 -13.02 3.88
C ALA A 150 3.29 -13.09 2.67
N ILE A 151 2.84 -12.53 1.56
CA ILE A 151 3.60 -12.38 0.32
C ILE A 151 4.50 -11.14 0.45
N PRO A 152 5.84 -11.26 0.45
CA PRO A 152 6.71 -10.11 0.25
C PRO A 152 6.47 -9.49 -1.15
N ILE A 153 6.44 -8.16 -1.20
CA ILE A 153 6.22 -7.38 -2.43
C ILE A 153 7.37 -6.40 -2.63
N ASP A 154 8.01 -6.54 -3.78
CA ASP A 154 9.07 -5.69 -4.33
C ASP A 154 8.43 -4.80 -5.43
N VAL A 155 8.46 -3.47 -5.22
CA VAL A 155 7.73 -2.52 -6.06
C VAL A 155 8.62 -1.91 -7.16
N ASP A 156 9.92 -1.77 -6.93
CA ASP A 156 10.85 -1.13 -7.88
C ASP A 156 11.72 -2.11 -8.69
N GLY A 157 11.74 -3.38 -8.32
CA GLY A 157 12.45 -4.46 -8.99
C GLY A 157 13.87 -4.72 -8.47
N ASP A 158 14.30 -4.08 -7.38
CA ASP A 158 15.65 -4.23 -6.81
C ASP A 158 15.88 -5.56 -6.06
N CYS A 159 14.85 -6.42 -5.96
CA CYS A 159 14.84 -7.67 -5.20
C CYS A 159 14.90 -7.53 -3.66
N ARG A 160 14.48 -6.37 -3.14
CA ARG A 160 14.14 -6.15 -1.74
C ARG A 160 12.66 -5.79 -1.67
N PRO A 161 11.87 -6.39 -0.77
CA PRO A 161 10.48 -5.98 -0.62
C PRO A 161 10.33 -4.74 0.25
N GLU A 162 9.53 -3.77 -0.20
CA GLU A 162 9.08 -2.61 0.58
C GLU A 162 7.90 -3.00 1.49
N PHE A 163 7.12 -3.99 1.07
CA PHE A 163 5.86 -4.37 1.69
C PHE A 163 5.76 -5.89 1.85
N PHE A 164 4.83 -6.33 2.70
CA PHE A 164 4.26 -7.67 2.58
C PHE A 164 2.74 -7.64 2.73
N MET A 165 2.07 -8.58 2.07
CA MET A 165 0.62 -8.64 1.98
C MET A 165 0.08 -9.98 2.48
N GLN A 166 -0.81 -9.92 3.48
CA GLN A 166 -1.61 -11.06 3.93
C GLN A 166 -2.94 -11.04 3.17
N ILE A 167 -3.29 -12.13 2.51
CA ILE A 167 -4.57 -12.29 1.77
C ILE A 167 -5.29 -13.52 2.31
N PHE A 168 -6.57 -13.38 2.62
CA PHE A 168 -7.41 -14.47 3.12
C PHE A 168 -8.88 -14.23 2.76
N ARG A 169 -9.71 -15.27 2.85
CA ARG A 169 -11.16 -15.19 2.57
C ARG A 169 -12.01 -15.99 3.54
N THR A 170 -13.28 -15.65 3.68
CA THR A 170 -14.24 -16.57 4.30
C THR A 170 -14.47 -17.80 3.39
N ARG A 171 -14.95 -18.90 3.97
CA ARG A 171 -15.30 -20.12 3.20
C ARG A 171 -16.28 -19.82 2.07
N GLY A 172 -17.24 -18.94 2.35
CA GLY A 172 -18.31 -18.54 1.44
C GLY A 172 -19.50 -19.49 1.44
N THR A 173 -20.52 -19.14 0.65
CA THR A 173 -21.61 -20.04 0.28
C THR A 173 -21.33 -20.69 -1.07
N LEU A 174 -21.71 -21.96 -1.20
CA LEU A 174 -21.67 -22.73 -2.44
C LEU A 174 -23.09 -22.78 -3.02
N LEU A 175 -23.20 -22.89 -4.34
CA LEU A 175 -24.48 -23.21 -4.99
C LEU A 175 -24.75 -24.71 -4.83
N GLN A 176 -26.02 -25.13 -4.92
CA GLN A 176 -26.37 -26.56 -4.83
C GLN A 176 -25.63 -27.40 -5.89
N ALA A 177 -25.49 -26.87 -7.11
CA ALA A 177 -24.73 -27.51 -8.20
C ALA A 177 -23.22 -27.65 -7.92
N GLU A 178 -22.67 -26.86 -7.00
CA GLU A 178 -21.26 -26.91 -6.60
C GLU A 178 -21.04 -27.82 -5.37
N LEU A 179 -22.10 -28.35 -4.75
CA LEU A 179 -21.99 -29.29 -3.63
C LEU A 179 -21.69 -30.72 -4.08
N ASP A 180 -22.06 -31.06 -5.32
CA ASP A 180 -21.80 -32.37 -5.94
C ASP A 180 -20.37 -32.46 -6.51
N GLU A 181 -19.70 -31.32 -6.70
CA GLU A 181 -18.31 -31.22 -7.19
C GLU A 181 -17.28 -31.50 -6.08
N PRO A 182 -16.09 -32.05 -6.41
CA PRO A 182 -15.09 -32.40 -5.43
C PRO A 182 -14.50 -31.16 -4.74
N PRO A 183 -14.10 -31.21 -3.44
CA PRO A 183 -13.80 -30.02 -2.62
C PRO A 183 -12.74 -29.04 -3.16
N ASN A 184 -11.87 -29.51 -4.06
CA ASN A 184 -10.85 -28.70 -4.74
C ASN A 184 -11.39 -27.88 -5.93
N GLU A 185 -12.50 -28.30 -6.52
CA GLU A 185 -13.14 -27.68 -7.69
C GLU A 185 -14.32 -26.77 -7.31
N GLN A 186 -14.92 -26.99 -6.13
CA GLN A 186 -16.03 -26.17 -5.60
C GLN A 186 -15.79 -24.66 -5.67
N ARG A 187 -16.71 -23.94 -6.32
CA ARG A 187 -16.70 -22.49 -6.55
C ARG A 187 -17.67 -21.76 -5.61
N PRO A 188 -17.17 -20.88 -4.72
CA PRO A 188 -18.02 -20.09 -3.82
C PRO A 188 -18.71 -18.92 -4.54
N ALA A 189 -20.05 -18.96 -4.60
CA ALA A 189 -20.88 -17.90 -5.16
C ALA A 189 -20.89 -16.61 -4.34
N ARG A 190 -20.67 -16.67 -3.02
CA ARG A 190 -20.48 -15.48 -2.19
C ARG A 190 -19.42 -15.73 -1.14
N PHE A 191 -18.42 -14.85 -1.07
CA PHE A 191 -17.41 -14.86 -0.02
C PHE A 191 -16.89 -13.46 0.26
N GLU A 192 -16.22 -13.27 1.39
CA GLU A 192 -15.53 -12.02 1.69
C GLU A 192 -14.03 -12.24 1.61
N VAL A 193 -13.30 -11.27 1.06
CA VAL A 193 -11.84 -11.23 0.99
C VAL A 193 -11.32 -10.16 1.95
N GLY A 194 -10.28 -10.50 2.70
CA GLY A 194 -9.51 -9.59 3.53
C GLY A 194 -8.08 -9.49 3.01
N ILE A 195 -7.62 -8.26 2.80
CA ILE A 195 -6.25 -7.93 2.41
C ILE A 195 -5.66 -6.96 3.43
N ARG A 196 -4.43 -7.26 3.88
CA ARG A 196 -3.67 -6.41 4.80
C ARG A 196 -2.27 -6.21 4.25
N VAL A 197 -1.87 -4.95 4.07
CA VAL A 197 -0.54 -4.58 3.56
C VAL A 197 0.27 -3.94 4.68
N TYR A 198 1.45 -4.46 4.95
CA TYR A 198 2.38 -4.03 5.99
C TYR A 198 3.67 -3.47 5.36
N SER A 199 4.36 -2.57 6.04
CA SER A 199 5.71 -2.16 5.63
C SER A 199 6.72 -3.24 6.02
N TYR A 200 7.44 -3.79 5.04
CA TYR A 200 8.41 -4.85 5.25
C TYR A 200 9.50 -4.47 6.27
N PRO A 201 10.29 -3.38 6.08
CA PRO A 201 11.41 -3.08 6.99
C PRO A 201 10.99 -2.74 8.43
N LEU A 202 9.72 -2.40 8.66
CA LEU A 202 9.21 -2.09 10.00
C LEU A 202 8.56 -3.31 10.67
N ALA A 203 7.77 -4.10 9.94
CA ALA A 203 6.96 -5.17 10.52
C ALA A 203 7.58 -6.57 10.41
N GLN A 204 8.56 -6.78 9.52
CA GLN A 204 9.24 -8.08 9.36
C GLN A 204 9.95 -8.57 10.64
N PRO A 205 10.61 -7.71 11.45
CA PRO A 205 11.18 -8.12 12.76
C PRO A 205 10.14 -8.58 13.78
N ASN A 206 8.86 -8.20 13.62
CA ASN A 206 7.77 -8.46 14.57
C ASN A 206 6.79 -9.53 14.09
N LEU A 207 7.10 -10.30 13.03
CA LEU A 207 6.22 -11.37 12.55
C LEU A 207 5.88 -12.36 13.69
N GLY A 208 4.59 -12.68 13.83
CA GLY A 208 4.07 -13.46 14.97
C GLY A 208 3.83 -12.67 16.26
N ALA A 209 4.36 -11.44 16.39
CA ALA A 209 4.12 -10.49 17.49
C ALA A 209 3.34 -9.23 17.05
N LEU A 210 2.87 -9.19 15.81
CA LEU A 210 1.98 -8.15 15.28
C LEU A 210 0.63 -8.11 16.01
N ASN A 211 -0.10 -7.00 15.89
CA ASN A 211 -1.38 -6.81 16.57
C ASN A 211 -2.45 -7.84 16.11
N PRO A 212 -3.08 -8.61 17.02
CA PRO A 212 -4.14 -9.57 16.70
C PRO A 212 -5.46 -8.93 16.26
N GLN A 213 -5.67 -7.63 16.50
CA GLN A 213 -6.80 -6.84 15.99
C GLN A 213 -6.26 -5.67 15.15
N PRO A 214 -5.82 -5.93 13.91
CA PRO A 214 -5.11 -4.95 13.11
C PRO A 214 -6.04 -3.85 12.59
N GLU A 215 -5.89 -2.65 13.15
CA GLU A 215 -6.40 -1.40 12.60
C GLU A 215 -5.37 -0.75 11.66
N PRO A 216 -5.76 0.04 10.66
CA PRO A 216 -4.81 0.76 9.80
C PRO A 216 -3.87 1.67 10.60
N ALA A 217 -2.57 1.55 10.37
CA ALA A 217 -1.55 2.30 11.09
C ALA A 217 -1.62 3.80 10.73
N PRO A 218 -1.80 4.71 11.70
CA PRO A 218 -1.86 6.14 11.43
C PRO A 218 -0.54 6.71 10.88
N LEU A 219 -0.65 7.60 9.88
CA LEU A 219 0.46 8.21 9.13
C LEU A 219 1.10 9.41 9.84
N LEU A 220 1.18 9.38 11.17
CA LEU A 220 1.69 10.50 11.99
C LEU A 220 3.15 10.28 12.38
N ILE A 221 3.98 11.31 12.18
CA ILE A 221 5.39 11.30 12.57
C ILE A 221 5.50 11.53 14.08
N SER A 222 5.57 10.45 14.85
CA SER A 222 6.05 10.44 16.24
C SER A 222 6.55 9.04 16.59
N ASP A 223 7.54 8.93 17.48
CA ASP A 223 8.24 7.65 17.73
C ASP A 223 7.29 6.55 18.25
N ARG A 224 6.28 6.94 19.04
CA ARG A 224 5.21 6.04 19.50
C ARG A 224 4.33 5.50 18.36
N GLN A 225 4.25 6.23 17.24
CA GLN A 225 3.45 5.88 16.08
C GLN A 225 4.25 5.07 15.04
N SER A 226 5.56 5.31 14.92
CA SER A 226 6.47 4.44 14.16
C SER A 226 6.38 2.99 14.66
N ARG A 227 6.28 2.81 15.99
CA ARG A 227 6.00 1.51 16.60
C ARG A 227 4.65 0.92 16.19
N LYS A 228 3.60 1.73 16.03
CA LYS A 228 2.33 1.25 15.49
C LYS A 228 2.46 0.75 14.05
N GLN A 229 3.28 1.40 13.21
CA GLN A 229 3.55 0.94 11.84
C GLN A 229 4.40 -0.36 11.78
N SER A 230 5.14 -0.68 12.85
CA SER A 230 5.83 -1.97 12.98
C SER A 230 4.98 -3.11 13.55
N GLU A 231 3.79 -2.80 14.08
CA GLU A 231 2.87 -3.77 14.72
C GLU A 231 1.53 -3.92 13.97
N ASN A 232 1.17 -2.95 13.13
CA ASN A 232 -0.12 -2.86 12.43
C ASN A 232 0.08 -2.67 10.92
N PRO A 233 -0.85 -3.13 10.07
CA PRO A 233 -0.79 -2.91 8.63
C PRO A 233 -1.01 -1.43 8.28
N MET A 234 -0.38 -0.96 7.21
CA MET A 234 -0.62 0.37 6.64
C MET A 234 -2.02 0.46 6.01
N VAL A 235 -2.49 -0.64 5.42
CA VAL A 235 -3.76 -0.72 4.69
C VAL A 235 -4.48 -2.01 5.06
N VAL A 236 -5.78 -1.90 5.31
CA VAL A 236 -6.70 -3.03 5.51
C VAL A 236 -7.89 -2.81 4.61
N VAL A 237 -8.18 -3.77 3.73
CA VAL A 237 -9.38 -3.75 2.88
C VAL A 237 -10.15 -5.05 3.06
N TYR A 238 -11.46 -4.93 3.24
CA TYR A 238 -12.40 -6.04 3.22
C TYR A 238 -13.39 -5.80 2.07
N LYS A 239 -13.60 -6.79 1.22
CA LYS A 239 -14.54 -6.70 0.07
C LYS A 239 -15.33 -8.00 -0.06
N GLN A 240 -16.63 -7.89 -0.23
CA GLN A 240 -17.48 -9.03 -0.60
C GLN A 240 -17.34 -9.29 -2.11
N MET A 241 -17.09 -10.54 -2.46
CA MET A 241 -17.14 -11.06 -3.82
C MET A 241 -18.46 -11.83 -4.00
N ILE A 242 -19.07 -11.66 -5.17
CA ILE A 242 -20.29 -12.38 -5.57
C ILE A 242 -20.06 -12.91 -6.99
N TRP A 243 -20.47 -14.15 -7.22
CA TRP A 243 -20.48 -14.84 -8.50
C TRP A 243 -21.79 -15.62 -8.65
N GLY A 244 -22.27 -15.69 -9.88
CA GLY A 244 -23.54 -16.29 -10.24
C GLY A 244 -24.29 -15.41 -11.23
N GLU A 245 -24.75 -16.01 -12.32
CA GLU A 245 -25.61 -15.36 -13.33
C GLU A 245 -27.11 -15.54 -13.01
N GLN A 246 -27.42 -16.30 -11.95
CA GLN A 246 -28.77 -16.71 -11.57
C GLN A 246 -29.41 -15.71 -10.61
N ALA A 247 -30.66 -15.34 -10.93
CA ALA A 247 -31.49 -14.43 -10.14
C ALA A 247 -31.64 -14.87 -8.67
N ASP A 248 -31.54 -16.16 -8.39
CA ASP A 248 -31.62 -16.75 -7.04
C ASP A 248 -30.55 -16.20 -6.09
N VAL A 249 -29.31 -16.00 -6.54
CA VAL A 249 -28.22 -15.47 -5.70
C VAL A 249 -28.45 -14.00 -5.36
N VAL A 250 -29.01 -13.24 -6.30
CA VAL A 250 -29.43 -11.86 -6.08
C VAL A 250 -30.59 -11.83 -5.10
N CYS A 251 -31.59 -12.69 -5.28
CA CYS A 251 -32.73 -12.83 -4.38
C CYS A 251 -32.34 -13.21 -2.95
N GLU A 252 -31.42 -14.16 -2.72
CA GLU A 252 -30.94 -14.47 -1.36
C GLU A 252 -30.12 -13.32 -0.73
N SER A 253 -29.44 -12.52 -1.56
CA SER A 253 -28.72 -11.34 -1.10
C SER A 253 -29.66 -10.17 -0.71
N VAL A 254 -30.80 -10.04 -1.40
CA VAL A 254 -31.79 -8.98 -1.23
C VAL A 254 -32.87 -9.36 -0.21
N SER A 255 -33.21 -10.64 -0.04
CA SER A 255 -34.24 -11.10 0.90
C SER A 255 -33.87 -10.84 2.37
N LYS A 256 -32.58 -10.81 2.70
CA LYS A 256 -32.09 -10.31 4.00
C LYS A 256 -32.31 -8.81 4.23
N SER A 257 -32.85 -8.09 3.24
CA SER A 257 -33.20 -6.66 3.31
C SER A 257 -34.67 -6.38 3.02
N ILE A 258 -35.37 -7.17 2.20
CA ILE A 258 -36.78 -6.98 1.81
C ILE A 258 -37.43 -8.36 1.52
N ASP A 259 -38.53 -8.69 2.21
CA ASP A 259 -39.24 -9.99 2.17
C ASP A 259 -40.05 -10.28 0.88
N THR A 260 -39.53 -9.97 -0.32
CA THR A 260 -40.23 -10.25 -1.59
C THR A 260 -39.30 -10.67 -2.73
N CYS A 261 -39.20 -11.98 -2.95
CA CYS A 261 -38.90 -12.55 -4.27
C CYS A 261 -40.05 -13.48 -4.70
N PRO A 262 -40.53 -13.40 -5.95
CA PRO A 262 -41.55 -14.29 -6.47
C PRO A 262 -40.98 -15.71 -6.67
N GLN A 263 -41.85 -16.72 -6.50
CA GLN A 263 -41.60 -18.12 -6.89
C GLN A 263 -42.01 -18.35 -8.35
#